data_AF-A0A940HSL5-F1
#
_entry.id   AF-A0A940HSL5-F1
#
_cell.length_a   1.000
_cell.length_b   1.000
_cell.length_c   1.000
_cell.angle_alpha   90.00
_cell.angle_beta   90.00
_cell.angle_gamma   90.00
#
_symmetry.space_group_name_H-M   'P 1'
#
loop_
_entity.id
_entity.type
_entity.pdbx_description
1 polymer ?
#
loop_
_entity_poly.entity_id
_entity_poly.type
_entity_poly.pdbx_seq_one_letter_code
_entity_poly.pdbx_strand_id
1 'polypeptide(L)'
;MKDAHTYSEQELVEALKQRNGKAFGYLYDNYSAALNGVIMDILQDDGSAVDILQEVFIKIWKQIEQYDPARGKLFTWMFNIARNAAIDATRRT
;
A
#
# COMPACT_ATOMS: atom_id res chain seq x y z
N MET A 1 -12.54 20.19 -8.10
CA MET A 1 -11.14 20.15 -8.58
C MET A 1 -10.35 19.50 -7.46
N LYS A 2 -9.93 18.23 -7.59
CA LYS A 2 -9.04 17.60 -6.59
C LYS A 2 -7.69 18.29 -6.78
N ASP A 3 -7.22 19.04 -5.78
CA ASP A 3 -5.88 19.59 -5.81
C ASP A 3 -4.90 18.43 -5.99
N ALA A 4 -4.32 18.32 -7.19
CA ALA A 4 -3.35 17.29 -7.54
C ALA A 4 -2.00 17.66 -6.91
N HIS A 5 -1.94 17.69 -5.58
CA HIS A 5 -0.69 17.83 -4.87
C HIS A 5 0.14 16.59 -5.20
N THR A 6 1.14 16.76 -6.06
CA THR A 6 2.05 15.71 -6.47
C THR A 6 3.16 15.62 -5.44
N TYR A 7 3.24 14.51 -4.74
CA TYR A 7 4.32 14.27 -3.77
C TYR A 7 5.49 13.60 -4.49
N SER A 8 6.72 14.04 -4.19
CA SER A 8 7.89 13.17 -4.37
C SER A 8 7.81 11.96 -3.43
N GLU A 9 8.59 10.91 -3.71
CA GLU A 9 8.64 9.70 -2.86
C GLU A 9 9.04 10.06 -1.41
N GLN A 10 10.00 10.97 -1.24
CA GLN A 10 10.45 11.41 0.08
C GLN A 10 9.36 12.21 0.82
N GLU A 11 8.77 13.21 0.19
CA GLU A 11 7.71 14.03 0.80
C GLU A 11 6.50 13.19 1.19
N LEU A 12 6.13 12.22 0.33
CA LEU A 12 5.04 11.29 0.61
C LEU A 12 5.31 10.48 1.88
N VAL A 13 6.51 9.92 1.99
CA VAL A 13 6.92 9.13 3.16
C VAL A 13 6.91 9.97 4.43
N GLU A 14 7.49 11.17 4.39
CA GLU A 14 7.54 12.06 5.55
C GLU A 14 6.12 12.45 6.00
N ALA A 15 5.24 12.80 5.06
CA ALA A 15 3.85 13.14 5.36
C ALA A 15 3.07 11.94 5.92
N LEU A 16 3.31 10.72 5.43
CA LEU A 16 2.69 9.51 5.96
C LEU A 16 3.16 9.19 7.39
N LYS A 17 4.45 9.35 7.69
CA LYS A 17 4.99 9.23 9.06
C LYS A 17 4.35 10.24 10.01
N GLN A 18 4.10 11.46 9.54
CA GLN A 18 3.36 12.49 10.28
C GLN A 18 1.84 12.25 10.37
N ARG A 19 1.35 11.09 9.94
CA ARG A 19 -0.08 10.74 9.97
C ARG A 19 -0.97 11.70 9.18
N ASN A 20 -0.46 12.23 8.07
CA ASN A 20 -1.23 13.10 7.19
C ASN A 20 -2.26 12.29 6.36
N GLY A 21 -3.55 12.53 6.61
CA GLY A 21 -4.64 11.86 5.90
C GLY A 21 -4.72 12.19 4.40
N LYS A 22 -4.28 13.38 3.96
CA LYS A 22 -4.23 13.72 2.53
C LYS A 22 -3.16 12.93 1.81
N ALA A 23 -1.99 12.75 2.43
CA ALA A 23 -0.91 11.92 1.90
C ALA A 23 -1.35 10.46 1.78
N PHE A 24 -2.12 9.95 2.75
CA PHE A 24 -2.70 8.61 2.67
C PHE A 24 -3.72 8.48 1.52
N GLY A 25 -4.58 9.48 1.33
CA GLY A 25 -5.49 9.52 0.18
C GLY A 25 -4.74 9.55 -1.15
N TYR A 26 -3.68 10.35 -1.26
CA TYR A 26 -2.81 10.36 -2.44
C TYR A 26 -2.16 9.01 -2.68
N LEU A 27 -1.63 8.36 -1.63
CA LEU A 27 -1.05 7.02 -1.72
C LEU A 27 -2.08 6.02 -2.26
N TYR A 28 -3.31 6.04 -1.75
CA TYR A 28 -4.37 5.17 -2.24
C TYR A 28 -4.70 5.42 -3.71
N ASP A 29 -4.95 6.68 -4.08
CA ASP A 29 -5.33 7.07 -5.45
C ASP A 29 -4.24 6.68 -6.48
N ASN A 30 -2.96 6.65 -6.10
CA ASN A 30 -1.84 6.38 -7.01
C ASN A 30 -1.34 4.93 -7.02
N TYR A 31 -1.48 4.19 -5.91
CA TYR A 31 -0.85 2.86 -5.77
C TYR A 31 -1.85 1.71 -5.64
N SER A 32 -3.13 1.98 -5.35
CA SER A 32 -4.14 0.94 -5.11
C SER A 32 -4.30 -0.02 -6.29
N ALA A 33 -4.37 0.48 -7.53
CA ALA A 33 -4.52 -0.36 -8.72
C ALA A 33 -3.35 -1.35 -8.90
N ALA A 34 -2.12 -0.88 -8.73
CA ALA A 34 -0.93 -1.73 -8.86
C ALA A 34 -0.86 -2.79 -7.75
N LEU A 35 -1.14 -2.41 -6.50
CA LEU A 35 -1.15 -3.35 -5.37
C LEU A 35 -2.31 -4.35 -5.49
N ASN A 36 -3.46 -3.92 -6.00
CA ASN A 36 -4.59 -4.81 -6.25
C ASN A 36 -4.26 -5.86 -7.30
N GLY A 37 -3.58 -5.49 -8.38
CA GLY A 37 -3.13 -6.46 -9.40
C GLY A 37 -2.27 -7.58 -8.80
N VAL A 38 -1.33 -7.22 -7.91
CA VAL A 38 -0.48 -8.20 -7.21
C VAL A 38 -1.29 -9.14 -6.33
N ILE A 39 -2.31 -8.63 -5.64
CA ILE A 39 -3.19 -9.43 -4.79
C ILE A 39 -4.04 -10.36 -5.66
N MET A 40 -4.59 -9.85 -6.77
CA MET A 40 -5.38 -10.60 -7.76
C MET A 40 -4.62 -11.77 -8.34
N ASP A 41 -3.36 -11.54 -8.72
CA ASP A 41 -2.49 -12.58 -9.29
C ASP A 41 -2.26 -13.76 -8.33
N ILE A 42 -2.40 -13.54 -7.03
CA ILE A 42 -2.18 -14.56 -5.98
C ILE A 42 -3.49 -15.22 -5.53
N LEU A 43 -4.54 -14.44 -5.28
CA LEU A 43 -5.80 -14.96 -4.73
C LEU A 43 -6.74 -15.56 -5.77
N GLN A 44 -6.76 -15.01 -6.99
CA GLN A 44 -7.71 -15.39 -8.04
C GLN A 44 -9.20 -15.32 -7.62
N ASP A 45 -9.53 -14.50 -6.60
CA ASP A 45 -10.89 -14.25 -6.11
C ASP A 45 -11.12 -12.74 -5.83
N ASP A 46 -11.97 -12.10 -6.64
CA ASP A 46 -12.27 -10.66 -6.63
C ASP A 46 -12.80 -10.17 -5.27
N GLY A 47 -13.62 -10.97 -4.61
CA GLY A 47 -14.19 -10.61 -3.31
C GLY A 47 -13.13 -10.48 -2.22
N SER A 48 -12.32 -11.52 -2.06
CA SER A 48 -11.24 -11.54 -1.06
C SER A 48 -10.17 -10.48 -1.33
N ALA A 49 -9.88 -10.18 -2.59
CA ALA A 49 -8.83 -9.22 -2.92
C ALA A 49 -9.11 -7.78 -2.46
N VAL A 50 -10.37 -7.33 -2.55
CA VAL A 50 -10.77 -5.99 -2.09
C VAL A 50 -10.55 -5.85 -0.57
N ASP A 51 -10.88 -6.89 0.20
CA ASP A 51 -10.68 -6.89 1.65
C ASP A 51 -9.18 -6.92 2.01
N ILE A 52 -8.41 -7.75 1.30
CA ILE A 52 -6.96 -7.82 1.50
C ILE A 52 -6.27 -6.51 1.11
N LEU A 53 -6.72 -5.82 0.05
CA LEU A 53 -6.19 -4.51 -0.31
C LEU A 53 -6.40 -3.49 0.83
N GLN A 54 -7.59 -3.48 1.44
CA GLN A 54 -7.85 -2.62 2.60
C GLN A 54 -6.92 -2.95 3.78
N GLU A 55 -6.75 -4.23 4.10
CA GLU A 55 -5.79 -4.66 5.12
C GLU A 55 -4.36 -4.20 4.83
N VAL A 56 -3.94 -4.26 3.55
CA VAL A 56 -2.62 -3.83 3.10
C VAL A 56 -2.40 -2.35 3.34
N PHE A 57 -3.36 -1.50 2.98
CA PHE A 57 -3.26 -0.06 3.26
C PHE A 57 -3.24 0.26 4.75
N ILE A 58 -3.98 -0.48 5.58
CA ILE A 58 -3.91 -0.36 7.04
C ILE A 58 -2.53 -0.78 7.55
N LYS A 59 -1.95 -1.87 7.04
CA LYS A 59 -0.59 -2.32 7.39
C LYS A 59 0.45 -1.29 7.01
N ILE A 60 0.39 -0.76 5.77
CA ILE A 60 1.27 0.31 5.29
C ILE A 60 1.19 1.51 6.22
N TRP A 61 -0.02 1.99 6.56
CA TRP A 61 -0.20 3.10 7.50
C TRP A 61 0.48 2.80 8.83
N LYS A 62 0.21 1.64 9.44
CA LYS A 62 0.78 1.28 10.75
C LYS A 62 2.30 1.13 10.72
N GLN A 63 2.86 0.63 9.63
CA GLN A 63 4.27 0.23 9.51
C GLN A 63 5.15 1.26 8.82
N ILE A 64 4.62 2.38 8.32
CA ILE A 64 5.40 3.36 7.55
C ILE A 64 6.64 3.90 8.28
N GLU A 65 6.63 3.94 9.61
CA GLU A 65 7.81 4.30 10.41
C GLU A 65 9.01 3.39 10.17
N GLN A 66 8.77 2.13 9.83
CA GLN A 66 9.78 1.11 9.57
C GLN A 66 10.32 1.16 8.13
N TYR A 67 9.71 1.97 7.24
CA TYR A 67 10.25 2.14 5.90
C TYR A 67 11.60 2.87 5.97
N ASP A 68 12.57 2.26 5.31
CA ASP A 68 13.96 2.71 5.19
C ASP A 68 14.33 2.81 3.70
N PRO A 69 14.51 4.03 3.15
CA PRO A 69 14.84 4.21 1.73
C PRO A 69 16.21 3.63 1.35
N ALA A 70 17.10 3.34 2.31
CA ALA A 70 18.37 2.68 2.03
C ALA A 70 18.19 1.19 1.68
N ARG A 71 17.04 0.58 2.02
CA ARG A 71 16.75 -0.84 1.76
C ARG A 71 15.94 -1.08 0.48
N GLY A 72 15.48 -0.02 -0.17
CA GLY A 72 14.73 -0.10 -1.43
C GLY A 72 13.68 0.99 -1.58
N LYS A 73 13.03 0.99 -2.74
CA LYS A 73 11.96 1.94 -3.09
C LYS A 73 10.69 1.70 -2.30
N LEU A 74 9.89 2.76 -2.10
CA LEU A 74 8.63 2.70 -1.36
C LEU A 74 7.68 1.68 -1.98
N PHE A 75 7.57 1.70 -3.32
CA PHE A 75 6.72 0.74 -4.03
C PHE A 75 7.13 -0.70 -3.78
N THR A 76 8.43 -1.02 -3.80
CA THR A 76 8.93 -2.38 -3.52
C THR A 76 8.59 -2.82 -2.09
N TRP A 77 8.70 -1.91 -1.12
CA TRP A 77 8.31 -2.18 0.26
C TRP A 77 6.80 -2.47 0.39
N MET A 78 5.95 -1.63 -0.22
CA MET A 78 4.49 -1.85 -0.23
C MET A 78 4.09 -3.12 -0.98
N PHE A 79 4.74 -3.41 -2.10
CA PHE A 79 4.56 -4.63 -2.88
C PHE A 79 4.77 -5.87 -2.00
N ASN A 80 5.83 -5.89 -1.20
CA ASN A 80 6.11 -7.02 -0.31
C ASN A 80 5.02 -7.18 0.76
N ILE A 81 4.47 -6.07 1.30
CA ILE A 81 3.34 -6.12 2.23
C ILE A 81 2.11 -6.72 1.55
N ALA A 82 1.78 -6.27 0.33
CA ALA A 82 0.65 -6.76 -0.45
C ALA A 82 0.77 -8.26 -0.77
N ARG A 83 1.94 -8.66 -1.29
CA ARG A 83 2.26 -10.06 -1.60
C ARG A 83 2.13 -10.95 -0.37
N ASN A 84 2.69 -10.54 0.76
CA ASN A 84 2.63 -11.34 1.99
C ASN A 84 1.18 -11.45 2.51
N ALA A 85 0.41 -10.36 2.47
CA ALA A 85 -0.99 -10.38 2.86
C ALA A 85 -1.83 -11.32 1.99
N ALA A 86 -1.61 -11.32 0.67
CA ALA A 86 -2.30 -12.22 -0.25
C ALA A 86 -1.93 -13.70 0.00
N ILE A 87 -0.65 -14.02 0.20
CA ILE A 87 -0.20 -15.40 0.54
C ILE A 87 -0.77 -15.86 1.88
N ASP A 88 -0.85 -14.98 2.88
CA ASP A 88 -1.44 -15.34 4.15
C ASP A 88 -2.94 -15.59 4.03
N ALA A 89 -3.63 -14.86 3.15
CA ALA A 89 -5.04 -15.08 2.87
C ALA A 89 -5.33 -16.43 2.19
N THR A 90 -4.45 -16.91 1.29
CA THR A 90 -4.59 -18.27 0.70
C THR A 90 -4.45 -19.39 1.72
N ARG A 91 -3.93 -19.12 2.92
CA ARG A 91 -3.77 -20.11 4.00
C ARG A 91 -4.94 -20.15 4.97
N ARG A 92 -5.85 -19.17 4.88
CA ARG A 92 -7.03 -19.04 5.77
C ARG A 92 -8.28 -19.68 5.19
N THR A 93 -8.24 -20.08 3.92
CA THR A 93 -9.29 -20.80 3.18
C THR A 93 -9.08 -22.30 3.26
#